data_AF-A0A2S9FM95-F1
#
_entry.id   AF-A0A2S9FM95-F1
#
_cell.length_a   1.000
_cell.length_b   1.000
_cell.length_c   1.000
_cell.angle_alpha   90.00
_cell.angle_beta   90.00
_cell.angle_gamma   90.00
#
_symmetry.space_group_name_H-M   'P 1'
#
loop_
_entity.id
_entity.type
_entity.pdbx_description
1 polymer ?
#
loop_
_entity_poly.entity_id
_entity_poly.type
_entity_poly.pdbx_seq_one_letter_code
_entity_poly.pdbx_strand_id
1 'polypeptide(L)'
;GPGSALTSGIAVAAAAGGFGASLLWLFRWPTRVQSLMFNFLCCVSIAAGCLALSSPYAGLMGCAMFAVIGGFLAYFHSLAQVVANFLVAIGCIAVTAIRLLTETGDGALTAAAVISVLALNAGVPFGVQSLLHSLHADLRNADR
;
A
#
# COMPACT_ATOMS: atom_id res chain seq x y z
N GLY A 1 18.54 -7.30 -20.71
CA GLY A 1 18.23 -7.59 -19.30
C GLY A 1 16.75 -7.88 -19.21
N PRO A 2 16.28 -8.97 -18.61
CA PRO A 2 14.92 -9.40 -18.91
C PRO A 2 13.99 -9.18 -17.71
N GLY A 3 13.37 -8.01 -17.66
CA GLY A 3 11.93 -8.00 -17.34
C GLY A 3 11.26 -8.46 -18.62
N SER A 4 11.00 -9.76 -18.75
CA SER A 4 10.36 -10.28 -19.97
C SER A 4 9.08 -9.46 -20.25
N ALA A 5 8.74 -9.21 -21.52
CA ALA A 5 7.50 -8.49 -21.88
C ALA A 5 6.27 -9.07 -21.18
N LEU A 6 6.33 -10.37 -20.82
CA LEU A 6 5.37 -11.07 -20.00
C LEU A 6 5.24 -10.49 -18.57
N THR A 7 6.33 -10.23 -17.86
CA THR A 7 6.29 -9.67 -16.48
C THR A 7 5.71 -8.26 -16.47
N SER A 8 6.13 -7.41 -17.42
CA SER A 8 5.57 -6.07 -17.58
C SER A 8 4.10 -6.13 -18.01
N GLY A 9 3.76 -7.06 -18.91
CA GLY A 9 2.38 -7.30 -19.34
C GLY A 9 1.47 -7.73 -18.19
N ILE A 10 1.95 -8.62 -17.30
CA ILE A 10 1.22 -9.05 -16.11
C ILE A 10 1.02 -7.88 -15.15
N ALA A 11 2.04 -7.05 -14.92
CA ALA A 11 1.93 -5.88 -14.04
C ALA A 11 0.92 -4.85 -14.57
N VAL A 12 0.95 -4.57 -15.88
CA VAL A 12 -0.02 -3.67 -16.53
C VAL A 12 -1.42 -4.26 -16.49
N ALA A 13 -1.59 -5.56 -16.75
CA ALA A 13 -2.88 -6.23 -16.68
C ALA A 13 -3.43 -6.26 -15.25
N ALA A 14 -2.57 -6.45 -14.24
CA ALA A 14 -2.96 -6.40 -12.83
C ALA A 14 -3.38 -4.99 -12.42
N ALA A 15 -2.65 -3.95 -12.86
CA ALA A 15 -3.00 -2.55 -12.59
C ALA A 15 -4.31 -2.15 -13.27
N ALA A 16 -4.47 -2.48 -14.56
CA ALA A 16 -5.68 -2.20 -15.32
C ALA A 16 -6.89 -2.99 -14.80
N GLY A 17 -6.69 -4.25 -14.43
CA GLY A 17 -7.72 -5.08 -13.80
C GLY A 17 -8.12 -4.57 -12.42
N GLY A 18 -7.15 -4.14 -11.62
CA GLY A 18 -7.39 -3.52 -10.31
C GLY A 18 -8.22 -2.24 -10.43
N PHE A 19 -7.83 -1.37 -11.36
CA PHE A 19 -8.54 -0.13 -11.66
C PHE A 19 -9.93 -0.36 -12.26
N GLY A 20 -10.07 -1.33 -13.17
CA GLY A 20 -11.35 -1.70 -13.75
C GLY A 20 -12.31 -2.27 -12.69
N ALA A 21 -11.80 -3.11 -11.79
CA ALA A 21 -12.59 -3.67 -10.70
C ALA A 21 -13.02 -2.61 -9.68
N SER A 22 -12.20 -1.59 -9.40
CA SER A 22 -12.59 -0.49 -8.52
C SER A 22 -13.62 0.45 -9.18
N LEU A 23 -13.59 0.63 -10.51
CA LEU A 23 -14.63 1.36 -11.25
C LEU A 23 -16.01 0.69 -11.15
N LEU A 24 -16.08 -0.63 -11.05
CA LEU A 24 -17.35 -1.34 -10.86
C LEU A 24 -18.05 -0.95 -9.55
N TRP A 25 -17.29 -0.49 -8.55
CA TRP A 25 -17.84 -0.03 -7.27
C TRP A 25 -18.63 1.27 -7.40
N LEU A 26 -18.46 2.02 -8.49
CA LEU A 26 -19.29 3.20 -8.80
C LEU A 26 -20.75 2.81 -9.08
N PHE A 27 -21.00 1.59 -9.55
CA PHE A 27 -22.34 1.12 -9.89
C PHE A 27 -22.97 0.24 -8.81
N ARG A 28 -22.16 -0.52 -8.05
CA ARG A 28 -22.65 -1.38 -6.98
C ARG A 28 -21.63 -1.48 -5.87
N TRP A 29 -22.06 -1.15 -4.65
CA TRP A 29 -21.21 -1.22 -3.47
C TRP A 29 -20.75 -2.68 -3.22
N PRO A 30 -19.44 -2.94 -3.09
CA PRO A 30 -18.91 -4.30 -2.91
C PRO A 30 -19.27 -4.90 -1.55
N THR A 31 -19.35 -6.23 -1.48
CA THR A 31 -19.48 -6.89 -0.17
C THR A 31 -18.16 -6.80 0.61
N ARG A 32 -18.23 -6.91 1.94
CA ARG A 32 -17.05 -6.90 2.82
C ARG A 32 -15.97 -7.91 2.38
N VAL A 33 -16.38 -9.10 1.93
CA VAL A 33 -15.45 -10.15 1.49
C VAL A 33 -14.80 -9.79 0.15
N GLN A 34 -15.56 -9.23 -0.80
CA GLN A 34 -15.02 -8.80 -2.10
C GLN A 34 -13.95 -7.72 -1.94
N SER A 35 -14.20 -6.70 -1.10
CA SER A 35 -13.22 -5.65 -0.83
C SER A 35 -11.95 -6.20 -0.16
N LEU A 36 -12.07 -7.20 0.71
CA LEU A 36 -10.92 -7.83 1.36
C LEU A 36 -10.07 -8.64 0.38
N MET A 37 -10.71 -9.46 -0.46
CA MET A 37 -10.00 -10.23 -1.48
C MET A 37 -9.31 -9.33 -2.49
N PHE A 38 -9.98 -8.23 -2.90
CA PHE A 38 -9.39 -7.23 -3.77
C PHE A 38 -8.13 -6.59 -3.14
N ASN A 39 -8.23 -6.11 -1.90
CA ASN A 39 -7.07 -5.53 -1.21
C ASN A 39 -5.94 -6.54 -1.02
N PHE A 40 -6.25 -7.79 -0.68
CA PHE A 40 -5.25 -8.85 -0.56
C PHE A 40 -4.52 -9.07 -1.88
N LEU A 41 -5.25 -9.15 -3.00
CA LEU A 41 -4.65 -9.31 -4.32
C LEU A 41 -3.77 -8.11 -4.71
N CYS A 42 -4.22 -6.89 -4.41
CA CYS A 42 -3.43 -5.68 -4.61
C CYS A 42 -2.16 -5.69 -3.75
N CYS A 43 -2.23 -6.07 -2.47
CA CYS A 43 -1.08 -6.22 -1.59
C CYS A 43 -0.05 -7.19 -2.16
N VAL A 44 -0.48 -8.39 -2.56
CA VAL A 44 0.41 -9.42 -3.11
C VAL A 44 1.05 -8.92 -4.41
N SER A 45 0.28 -8.26 -5.27
CA SER A 45 0.78 -7.73 -6.54
C SER A 45 1.82 -6.62 -6.33
N ILE A 46 1.57 -5.70 -5.39
CA ILE A 46 2.52 -4.64 -5.03
C ILE A 46 3.79 -5.25 -4.42
N ALA A 47 3.65 -6.18 -3.47
CA ALA A 47 4.79 -6.86 -2.85
C ALA A 47 5.67 -7.55 -3.90
N ALA A 48 5.04 -8.34 -4.79
CA ALA A 48 5.74 -9.01 -5.88
C ALA A 48 6.42 -8.01 -6.81
N GLY A 49 5.74 -6.92 -7.18
CA GLY A 49 6.31 -5.87 -8.03
C GLY A 49 7.52 -5.18 -7.39
N CYS A 50 7.40 -4.78 -6.13
CA CYS A 50 8.47 -4.11 -5.38
C CYS A 50 9.71 -4.99 -5.26
N LEU A 51 9.53 -6.30 -5.05
CA LEU A 51 10.63 -7.25 -4.93
C LEU A 51 11.21 -7.70 -6.28
N ALA A 52 10.42 -7.68 -7.35
CA ALA A 52 10.87 -8.08 -8.69
C ALA A 52 11.61 -6.96 -9.45
N LEU A 53 11.48 -5.70 -9.03
CA LEU A 53 12.17 -4.57 -9.63
C LEU A 53 13.69 -4.73 -9.51
N SER A 54 14.39 -4.56 -10.65
CA SER A 54 15.85 -4.67 -10.70
C SER A 54 16.53 -3.58 -9.87
N SER A 55 16.00 -2.35 -9.94
CA SER A 55 16.44 -1.24 -9.10
C SER A 55 15.88 -1.37 -7.69
N PRO A 56 16.74 -1.58 -6.66
CA PRO A 56 16.28 -1.70 -5.28
C PRO A 56 15.67 -0.39 -4.76
N TYR A 57 16.14 0.76 -5.26
CA TYR A 57 15.55 2.06 -4.94
C TYR A 57 14.11 2.17 -5.48
N ALA A 58 13.87 1.73 -6.71
CA ALA A 58 12.52 1.71 -7.28
C ALA A 58 11.60 0.76 -6.51
N GLY A 59 12.10 -0.41 -6.10
CA GLY A 59 11.36 -1.34 -5.23
C GLY A 59 11.00 -0.73 -3.88
N LEU A 60 11.94 -0.02 -3.25
CA LEU A 60 11.73 0.66 -1.97
C LEU A 60 10.69 1.78 -2.09
N MET A 61 10.81 2.65 -3.09
CA MET A 61 9.83 3.71 -3.34
C MET A 61 8.45 3.15 -3.73
N GLY A 62 8.42 2.02 -4.43
CA GLY A 62 7.18 1.30 -4.76
C GLY A 62 6.38 0.86 -3.54
N CYS A 63 7.04 0.62 -2.39
CA CYS A 63 6.37 0.27 -1.15
C CYS A 63 5.49 1.41 -0.60
N ALA A 64 5.58 2.64 -1.13
CA ALA A 64 4.63 3.71 -0.83
C ALA A 64 3.19 3.36 -1.24
N MET A 65 2.99 2.47 -2.21
CA MET A 65 1.65 2.06 -2.67
C MET A 65 0.84 1.32 -1.59
N PHE A 66 1.51 0.67 -0.62
CA PHE A 66 0.83 0.08 0.53
C PHE A 66 0.09 1.12 1.38
N ALA A 67 0.44 2.41 1.31
CA ALA A 67 -0.25 3.48 2.01
C ALA A 67 -1.68 3.67 1.47
N VAL A 68 -1.89 3.48 0.16
CA VAL A 68 -3.21 3.56 -0.48
C VAL A 68 -4.12 2.45 0.07
N ILE A 69 -3.59 1.23 0.15
CA ILE A 69 -4.31 0.09 0.74
C ILE A 69 -4.57 0.34 2.23
N GLY A 70 -3.58 0.82 2.97
CA GLY A 70 -3.70 1.16 4.39
C GLY A 70 -4.80 2.19 4.65
N GLY A 71 -4.89 3.24 3.84
CA GLY A 71 -5.95 4.25 3.93
C GLY A 71 -7.34 3.67 3.65
N PHE A 72 -7.48 2.83 2.62
CA PHE A 72 -8.73 2.14 2.33
C PHE A 72 -9.16 1.24 3.50
N LEU A 73 -8.23 0.43 4.02
CA LEU A 73 -8.49 -0.45 5.17
C LEU A 73 -8.83 0.35 6.44
N ALA A 74 -8.20 1.50 6.65
CA ALA A 74 -8.51 2.37 7.79
C ALA A 74 -9.92 2.97 7.72
N TYR A 75 -10.43 3.20 6.51
CA TYR A 75 -11.77 3.76 6.33
C TYR A 75 -12.87 2.70 6.44
N PHE A 76 -12.70 1.56 5.77
CA PHE A 76 -13.78 0.58 5.58
C PHE A 76 -13.67 -0.67 6.45
N HIS A 77 -12.54 -0.85 7.13
CA HIS A 77 -12.21 -2.12 7.76
C HIS A 77 -11.59 -1.97 9.16
N SER A 78 -11.27 -3.11 9.79
CA SER A 78 -10.75 -3.16 11.16
C SER A 78 -9.26 -2.78 11.23
N LEU A 79 -8.85 -2.18 12.34
CA LEU A 79 -7.45 -1.85 12.65
C LEU A 79 -6.49 -3.06 12.47
N ALA A 80 -6.93 -4.27 12.80
CA ALA A 80 -6.14 -5.49 12.61
C ALA A 80 -5.66 -5.69 11.15
N GLN A 81 -6.48 -5.29 10.18
CA GLN A 81 -6.14 -5.42 8.76
C GLN A 81 -5.20 -4.30 8.29
N VAL A 82 -5.36 -3.10 8.84
CA VAL A 82 -4.40 -2.00 8.64
C VAL A 82 -3.01 -2.43 9.13
N VAL A 83 -2.94 -3.02 10.33
CA VAL A 83 -1.69 -3.54 10.90
C VAL A 83 -1.12 -4.66 10.03
N ALA A 84 -1.95 -5.59 9.57
CA ALA A 84 -1.49 -6.66 8.67
C ALA A 84 -0.87 -6.11 7.38
N ASN A 85 -1.51 -5.13 6.72
CA ASN A 85 -0.95 -4.44 5.55
C ASN A 85 0.37 -3.73 5.88
N PHE A 86 0.44 -3.06 7.03
CA PHE A 86 1.64 -2.35 7.46
C PHE A 86 2.83 -3.31 7.72
N LEU A 87 2.57 -4.49 8.30
CA LEU A 87 3.59 -5.52 8.49
C LEU A 87 4.14 -6.04 7.16
N VAL A 88 3.27 -6.26 6.16
CA VAL A 88 3.70 -6.63 4.80
C VAL A 88 4.56 -5.53 4.17
N ALA A 89 4.15 -4.27 4.33
CA ALA A 89 4.92 -3.12 3.86
C ALA A 89 6.31 -3.06 4.50
N ILE A 90 6.40 -3.21 5.83
CA ILE A 90 7.69 -3.26 6.56
C ILE A 90 8.58 -4.37 6.02
N GLY A 91 8.03 -5.56 5.77
CA GLY A 91 8.79 -6.67 5.19
C GLY A 91 9.41 -6.31 3.84
N CYS A 92 8.62 -5.72 2.94
CA CYS A 92 9.10 -5.30 1.61
C CYS A 92 10.12 -4.17 1.69
N ILE A 93 9.88 -3.17 2.56
CA ILE A 93 10.79 -2.05 2.83
C ILE A 93 12.13 -2.59 3.35
N ALA A 94 12.11 -3.51 4.32
CA ALA A 94 13.33 -4.07 4.88
C ALA A 94 14.17 -4.80 3.81
N VAL A 95 13.54 -5.65 3.00
CA VAL A 95 14.25 -6.40 1.94
C VAL A 95 14.85 -5.45 0.90
N THR A 96 14.06 -4.49 0.40
CA THR A 96 14.52 -3.53 -0.62
C THR A 96 15.54 -2.53 -0.09
N ALA A 97 15.44 -2.10 1.17
CA ALA A 97 16.41 -1.25 1.83
C ALA A 97 17.73 -1.96 2.09
N ILE A 98 17.71 -3.23 2.55
CA ILE A 98 18.92 -4.04 2.70
C ILE A 98 19.61 -4.17 1.34
N ARG A 99 18.85 -4.52 0.28
CA ARG A 99 19.39 -4.59 -1.08
C ARG A 99 20.00 -3.27 -1.52
N LEU A 100 19.29 -2.15 -1.34
CA LEU A 100 19.76 -0.82 -1.72
C LEU A 100 21.08 -0.49 -1.02
N LEU A 101 21.14 -0.69 0.30
CA LEU A 101 22.34 -0.41 1.09
C LEU A 101 23.52 -1.30 0.66
N THR A 102 23.29 -2.59 0.40
CA THR A 102 24.35 -3.51 -0.02
C THR A 102 24.86 -3.22 -1.43
N GLU A 103 24.01 -2.71 -2.32
CA GLU A 103 24.37 -2.45 -3.72
C GLU A 103 25.02 -1.07 -3.91
N THR A 104 24.59 -0.05 -3.16
CA THR A 104 25.09 1.33 -3.34
C THR A 104 26.06 1.78 -2.25
N GLY A 105 25.99 1.19 -1.05
CA GLY A 105 26.70 1.67 0.14
C GLY A 105 26.17 3.01 0.69
N ASP A 106 25.13 3.58 0.08
CA ASP A 106 24.59 4.90 0.47
C ASP A 106 23.56 4.76 1.60
N GLY A 107 24.05 4.82 2.84
CA GLY A 107 23.23 4.79 4.03
C GLY A 107 22.29 5.99 4.16
N ALA A 108 22.68 7.16 3.67
CA ALA A 108 21.88 8.38 3.78
C ALA A 108 20.66 8.32 2.86
N LEU A 109 20.87 7.95 1.59
CA LEU A 109 19.78 7.72 0.63
C LEU A 109 18.82 6.64 1.11
N THR A 110 19.37 5.53 1.61
CA THR A 110 18.57 4.40 2.10
C THR A 110 17.71 4.81 3.29
N ALA A 111 18.31 5.49 4.28
CA ALA A 111 17.58 5.98 5.45
C ALA A 111 16.49 6.98 5.06
N ALA A 112 16.80 7.95 4.18
CA ALA A 112 15.82 8.92 3.70
C ALA A 112 14.63 8.23 3.02
N ALA A 113 14.89 7.30 2.11
CA ALA A 113 13.84 6.56 1.41
C ALA A 113 12.99 5.69 2.36
N VAL A 114 13.63 4.98 3.30
CA VAL A 114 12.91 4.19 4.33
C VAL A 114 12.00 5.09 5.16
N ILE A 115 12.52 6.21 5.67
CA ILE A 115 11.75 7.16 6.49
C ILE A 115 10.57 7.71 5.68
N SER A 116 10.77 8.13 4.42
CA SER A 116 9.70 8.63 3.57
C SER A 116 8.58 7.61 3.37
N VAL A 117 8.93 6.37 3.06
CA VAL A 117 7.94 5.32 2.79
C VAL A 117 7.21 4.89 4.06
N LEU A 118 7.91 4.79 5.20
CA LEU A 118 7.28 4.50 6.49
C LEU A 118 6.35 5.63 6.93
N ALA A 119 6.78 6.89 6.78
CA ALA A 119 5.96 8.05 7.10
C ALA A 119 4.67 8.08 6.28
N LEU A 120 4.72 7.75 4.98
CA LEU A 120 3.53 7.64 4.14
C LEU A 120 2.62 6.50 4.59
N ASN A 121 3.18 5.32 4.84
CA ASN A 121 2.42 4.13 5.22
C ASN A 121 1.76 4.24 6.60
N ALA A 122 2.35 5.00 7.53
CA ALA A 122 1.72 5.31 8.81
C ALA A 122 0.77 6.49 8.70
N GLY A 123 1.23 7.60 8.10
CA GLY A 123 0.51 8.87 8.06
C GLY A 123 -0.84 8.79 7.38
N VAL A 124 -0.96 8.03 6.29
CA VAL A 124 -2.23 7.90 5.55
C VAL A 124 -3.32 7.22 6.40
N PRO A 125 -3.12 6.00 6.96
CA PRO A 125 -4.08 5.40 7.89
C PRO A 125 -4.40 6.27 9.11
N PHE A 126 -3.39 6.90 9.71
CA PHE A 126 -3.59 7.77 10.87
C PHE A 126 -4.45 8.99 10.53
N GLY A 127 -4.19 9.65 9.40
CA GLY A 127 -4.97 10.78 8.93
C GLY A 127 -6.44 10.41 8.73
N VAL A 128 -6.70 9.27 8.08
CA VAL A 128 -8.06 8.75 7.89
C VAL A 128 -8.76 8.49 9.24
N GLN A 129 -8.09 7.82 10.17
CA GLN A 129 -8.67 7.53 11.49
C GLN A 129 -8.91 8.79 12.32
N SER A 130 -8.03 9.78 12.23
CA SER A 130 -8.20 11.06 12.92
C SER A 130 -9.43 11.80 12.40
N LEU A 131 -9.62 11.85 11.08
CA LEU A 131 -10.80 12.47 10.48
C LEU A 131 -12.08 11.74 10.90
N LEU A 132 -12.08 10.39 10.88
CA LEU A 132 -13.23 9.60 11.31
C LEU A 132 -13.56 9.79 12.79
N HIS A 133 -12.56 9.92 13.65
CA HIS A 133 -12.78 10.22 15.07
C HIS A 133 -13.38 11.60 15.29
N SER A 134 -12.88 12.63 14.58
CA SER A 134 -13.43 13.98 14.64
C SER A 134 -14.88 14.00 14.17
N LEU A 135 -15.20 13.35 13.05
CA LEU A 135 -16.57 13.27 12.53
C LEU A 135 -17.53 12.59 13.51
N HIS A 136 -17.12 11.48 14.14
CA HIS A 136 -17.94 10.82 15.17
C HIS A 136 -18.13 11.70 16.40
N ALA A 137 -17.11 12.46 16.81
CA ALA A 137 -17.21 13.39 17.93
C ALA A 137 -18.19 14.53 17.63
N ASP A 138 -18.13 15.10 16.43
CA ASP A 138 -19.01 16.18 15.99
C ASP A 138 -20.46 15.71 15.87
N LEU A 139 -20.71 14.52 15.31
CA LEU A 139 -22.06 13.94 15.25
C LEU A 139 -22.65 13.75 16.64
N ARG A 140 -21.87 13.23 17.59
CA ARG A 140 -22.32 13.05 18.98
C ARG A 140 -22.59 14.37 19.69
N ASN A 141 -21.92 15.44 19.31
CA ASN A 141 -22.15 16.77 19.86
C ASN A 141 -23.37 17.44 19.22
N ALA A 142 -23.66 17.15 17.94
CA ALA A 142 -24.84 17.68 17.23
C ALA A 142 -26.17 17.04 17.69
N ASP A 143 -26.13 15.80 18.19
CA ASP A 143 -27.30 15.10 18.76
C ASP A 143 -27.64 15.53 20.20
N ARG A 144 -26.84 16.39 20.84
CA ARG A 144 -27.04 16.90 22.20
C ARG A 144 -27.62 18.31 22.21
#